data_AF-A0A8S1RRY4-F1
#
_entry.id   AF-A0A8S1RRY4-F1
#
_cell.length_a   1.000
_cell.length_b   1.000
_cell.length_c   1.000
_cell.angle_alpha   90.00
_cell.angle_beta   90.00
_cell.angle_gamma   90.00
#
_symmetry.space_group_name_H-M   'P 1'
#
loop_
_entity.id
_entity.type
_entity.pdbx_description
1 polymer ?
#
loop_
_entity_poly.entity_id
_entity_poly.type
_entity_poly.pdbx_seq_one_letter_code
_entity_poly.pdbx_strand_id
1 'polypeptide(L)'
;MNFSNDDLLRGLQQEELSREKEIDYYNESKKRLEKIKILIQLTKDNQVIYSKDGAILRVEQILGVFNYQETFNNTDQIYKLSWQGQYCRKKKKVGKWVAYWDKKILENVGGYYKDGQKQGLWKDLQLNYCDKVKVFETGGYHYGQKRGFWNYIWCDEKIDCEFYIKEGKKYVNWYESDEGLQIQKQIIYEDDYNKNGIYDPFKQMQI
;
A
#
# COMPACT_ATOMS: atom_id res chain seq x y z
N MET A 1 41.26 -4.36 0.38
CA MET A 1 40.74 -3.01 0.70
C MET A 1 39.30 -3.17 1.14
N ASN A 2 39.00 -2.94 2.41
CA ASN A 2 37.62 -2.91 2.91
C ASN A 2 37.09 -1.49 2.68
N PHE A 3 36.25 -1.31 1.67
CA PHE A 3 35.48 -0.08 1.55
C PHE A 3 34.47 -0.07 2.69
N SER A 4 34.52 0.97 3.53
CA SER A 4 33.47 1.19 4.52
C SER A 4 32.15 1.39 3.77
N ASN A 5 31.04 0.87 4.29
CA ASN A 5 29.70 1.20 3.77
C ASN A 5 29.46 2.72 3.76
N ASP A 6 30.20 3.49 4.56
CA ASP A 6 30.16 4.95 4.57
C ASP A 6 30.78 5.60 3.31
N ASP A 7 31.71 4.92 2.62
CA ASP A 7 32.36 5.47 1.41
C ASP A 7 31.50 5.27 0.15
N LEU A 8 30.67 4.23 0.11
CA LEU A 8 29.66 4.02 -0.94
C LEU A 8 28.52 5.06 -0.88
N LEU A 9 28.25 5.62 0.30
CA LEU A 9 27.23 6.66 0.49
C LEU A 9 27.71 8.08 0.12
N ARG A 10 29.02 8.34 0.11
CA ARG A 10 29.58 9.67 -0.18
C ARG A 10 29.79 9.95 -1.68
N GLY A 11 29.82 8.91 -2.51
CA GLY A 11 30.03 9.04 -3.95
C GLY A 11 28.77 9.32 -4.77
N LEU A 12 27.58 9.09 -4.20
CA LEU A 12 26.33 9.53 -4.80
C LEU A 12 26.11 10.98 -4.39
N GLN A 13 26.56 11.92 -5.23
CA GLN A 13 25.92 13.23 -5.27
C GLN A 13 24.42 12.95 -5.40
N GLN A 14 23.66 13.16 -4.33
CA GLN A 14 22.21 12.98 -4.35
C GLN A 14 21.64 14.05 -5.27
N GLU A 15 21.67 13.77 -6.57
CA GLU A 15 20.81 14.44 -7.53
C GLU A 15 19.39 14.30 -7.00
N GLU A 16 18.66 15.42 -7.01
CA GLU A 16 17.26 15.43 -6.63
C GLU A 16 16.53 14.45 -7.53
N LEU A 17 16.15 13.30 -6.96
CA LEU A 17 15.46 12.27 -7.71
C LEU A 17 14.00 12.70 -7.82
N SER A 18 13.60 13.04 -9.03
CA SER A 18 12.22 13.38 -9.37
C SER A 18 11.65 12.35 -10.34
N ARG A 19 10.38 11.96 -10.14
CA ARG A 19 9.66 11.09 -11.06
C ARG A 19 8.18 11.46 -11.12
N GLU A 20 7.60 11.34 -12.30
CA GLU A 20 6.14 11.32 -12.44
C GLU A 20 5.58 9.97 -12.03
N LYS A 21 4.40 9.97 -11.42
CA LYS A 21 3.62 8.76 -11.15
C LYS A 21 2.15 9.00 -11.45
N GLU A 22 1.53 8.05 -12.14
CA GLU A 22 0.07 8.01 -12.28
C GLU A 22 -0.57 7.37 -11.03
N ILE A 23 -1.59 8.03 -10.48
CA ILE A 23 -2.34 7.59 -9.30
C ILE A 23 -3.84 7.74 -9.53
N ASP A 24 -4.62 7.04 -8.72
CA ASP A 24 -6.07 7.12 -8.71
C ASP A 24 -6.58 8.37 -7.95
N TYR A 25 -7.61 8.98 -8.51
CA TYR A 25 -8.33 10.12 -7.96
C TYR A 25 -9.82 9.91 -8.15
N TYR A 26 -10.60 10.03 -7.09
CA TYR A 26 -12.06 9.93 -7.20
C TYR A 26 -12.62 11.27 -7.68
N ASN A 27 -13.13 11.29 -8.90
CA ASN A 27 -13.79 12.47 -9.46
C ASN A 27 -15.24 12.53 -8.96
N GLU A 28 -15.51 13.45 -8.02
CA GLU A 28 -16.82 13.57 -7.39
C GLU A 28 -17.95 13.91 -8.37
N SER A 29 -17.69 14.76 -9.37
CA SER A 29 -18.72 15.18 -10.33
C SER A 29 -19.09 14.07 -11.31
N LYS A 30 -18.14 13.17 -11.62
CA LYS A 30 -18.35 12.04 -12.52
C LYS A 30 -18.63 10.72 -11.79
N LYS A 31 -18.57 10.71 -10.45
CA LYS A 31 -18.75 9.52 -9.60
C LYS A 31 -17.90 8.32 -10.02
N ARG A 32 -16.66 8.56 -10.44
CA ARG A 32 -15.74 7.49 -10.92
C ARG A 32 -14.29 7.78 -10.56
N LEU A 33 -13.47 6.73 -10.52
CA LEU A 33 -12.02 6.86 -10.45
C LEU A 33 -11.47 7.37 -11.79
N GLU A 34 -10.55 8.31 -11.71
CA GLU A 34 -9.76 8.81 -12.83
C GLU A 34 -8.28 8.72 -12.49
N LYS A 35 -7.45 8.60 -13.52
CA LYS A 35 -6.01 8.62 -13.37
C LYS A 35 -5.51 10.05 -13.47
N ILE A 36 -4.65 10.44 -12.53
CA ILE A 36 -3.95 11.73 -12.56
C ILE A 36 -2.45 11.50 -12.41
N LYS A 37 -1.65 12.41 -12.96
CA LYS A 37 -0.21 12.43 -12.75
C LYS A 37 0.15 13.31 -11.57
N ILE A 38 1.09 12.84 -10.77
CA ILE A 38 1.74 13.61 -9.70
C ILE A 38 3.26 13.54 -9.86
N LEU A 39 3.95 14.54 -9.31
CA LEU A 39 5.40 14.56 -9.19
C LEU A 39 5.79 14.07 -7.79
N ILE A 40 6.76 13.16 -7.72
CA ILE A 40 7.35 12.66 -6.49
C ILE A 40 8.83 13.06 -6.48
N GLN A 41 9.23 13.86 -5.51
CA GLN A 41 10.59 14.40 -5.39
C GLN A 41 11.23 13.97 -4.07
N LEU A 42 12.47 13.49 -4.13
CA LEU A 42 13.30 13.25 -2.95
C LEU A 42 14.24 14.44 -2.73
N THR A 43 14.16 15.07 -1.57
CA THR A 43 15.02 16.20 -1.20
C THR A 43 16.30 15.74 -0.51
N LYS A 44 17.29 16.65 -0.44
CA LYS A 44 18.56 16.45 0.28
C LYS A 44 18.36 16.26 1.80
N ASP A 45 17.25 16.78 2.33
CA ASP A 45 16.87 16.62 3.74
C ASP A 45 16.13 15.30 4.02
N ASN A 46 16.18 14.34 3.09
CA ASN A 46 15.46 13.06 3.16
C ASN A 46 13.95 13.24 3.30
N GLN A 47 13.37 14.22 2.59
CA GLN A 47 11.93 14.36 2.50
C GLN A 47 11.41 13.85 1.16
N VAL A 48 10.24 13.23 1.16
CA VAL A 48 9.48 12.95 -0.06
C VAL A 48 8.40 14.02 -0.19
N ILE A 49 8.43 14.73 -1.31
CA ILE A 49 7.41 15.71 -1.67
C ILE A 49 6.54 15.10 -2.76
N TYR A 50 5.23 15.12 -2.52
CA TYR A 50 4.21 14.79 -3.50
C TYR A 50 3.57 16.09 -3.96
N SER A 51 3.60 16.41 -5.26
CA SER A 51 3.03 17.63 -5.80
C SER A 51 2.24 17.39 -7.09
N LYS A 52 1.30 18.27 -7.40
CA LYS A 52 0.51 18.27 -8.63
C LYS A 52 0.33 19.71 -9.11
N ASP A 53 0.68 19.99 -10.36
CA ASP A 53 0.57 21.32 -10.96
C ASP A 53 1.23 22.42 -10.11
N GLY A 54 2.37 22.09 -9.48
CA GLY A 54 3.10 22.98 -8.56
C GLY A 54 2.56 23.04 -7.13
N ALA A 55 1.33 22.56 -6.86
CA ALA A 55 0.77 22.51 -5.51
C ALA A 55 1.31 21.29 -4.73
N ILE A 56 1.80 21.53 -3.52
CA ILE A 56 2.27 20.46 -2.62
C ILE A 56 1.06 19.75 -2.00
N LEU A 57 0.99 18.44 -2.18
CA LEU A 57 -0.04 17.59 -1.61
C LEU A 57 0.39 17.02 -0.25
N ARG A 58 1.67 16.63 -0.13
CA ARG A 58 2.24 16.00 1.08
C ARG A 58 3.75 16.20 1.12
N VAL A 59 4.29 16.37 2.32
CA VAL A 59 5.73 16.27 2.61
C VAL A 59 5.90 15.22 3.71
N GLU A 60 6.78 14.25 3.48
CA GLU A 60 7.03 13.17 4.43
C GLU A 60 8.52 13.00 4.72
N GLN A 61 8.89 12.97 5.99
CA GLN A 61 10.27 12.76 6.42
C GLN A 61 10.62 11.26 6.38
N ILE A 62 11.63 10.88 5.59
CA ILE A 62 12.17 9.52 5.60
C ILE A 62 13.14 9.39 6.76
N LEU A 63 12.75 8.59 7.76
CA LEU A 63 13.57 8.37 8.94
C LEU A 63 14.58 7.22 8.81
N GLY A 64 14.71 6.54 7.64
CA GLY A 64 15.55 5.35 7.47
C GLY A 64 16.25 5.17 6.12
N VAL A 65 17.20 4.23 6.08
CA VAL A 65 18.09 3.98 4.92
C VAL A 65 17.33 3.20 3.84
N PHE A 66 16.75 3.92 2.89
CA PHE A 66 16.32 3.50 1.53
C PHE A 66 15.36 2.32 1.32
N ASN A 67 14.91 1.58 2.32
CA ASN A 67 14.09 0.40 2.05
C ASN A 67 12.60 0.73 1.99
N TYR A 68 12.15 0.92 0.74
CA TYR A 68 10.78 1.06 0.26
C TYR A 68 10.10 2.37 0.66
N GLN A 69 10.15 3.35 -0.25
CA GLN A 69 9.13 4.40 -0.25
C GLN A 69 7.77 3.71 -0.36
N GLU A 70 6.91 3.91 0.63
CA GLU A 70 5.51 3.56 0.48
C GLU A 70 4.97 4.40 -0.68
N THR A 71 4.66 3.70 -1.77
CA THR A 71 4.11 4.33 -2.95
C THR A 71 2.61 4.43 -2.75
N PHE A 72 2.11 5.63 -2.42
CA PHE A 72 0.68 5.88 -2.43
C PHE A 72 0.13 5.75 -3.84
N ASN A 73 -1.05 5.17 -3.96
CA ASN A 73 -1.65 4.86 -5.25
C ASN A 73 -2.92 5.64 -5.51
N ASN A 74 -3.41 6.37 -4.50
CA ASN A 74 -4.49 7.30 -4.67
C ASN A 74 -4.25 8.59 -3.86
N THR A 75 -4.92 9.65 -4.27
CA THR A 75 -4.85 10.98 -3.64
C THR A 75 -5.28 10.98 -2.17
N ASP A 76 -6.33 10.22 -1.83
CA ASP A 76 -6.85 10.13 -0.47
C ASP A 76 -5.80 9.58 0.50
N GLN A 77 -5.06 8.54 0.11
CA GLN A 77 -3.95 8.02 0.90
C GLN A 77 -2.84 9.06 1.07
N ILE A 78 -2.49 9.82 0.02
CA ILE A 78 -1.48 10.88 0.10
C ILE A 78 -1.88 11.91 1.16
N TYR A 79 -3.15 12.31 1.21
CA TYR A 79 -3.62 13.32 2.16
C TYR A 79 -3.85 12.79 3.57
N LYS A 80 -4.41 11.58 3.70
CA LYS A 80 -5.04 11.12 4.95
C LYS A 80 -4.26 10.01 5.64
N LEU A 81 -3.51 9.17 4.92
CA LEU A 81 -2.86 8.01 5.49
C LEU A 81 -1.53 8.38 6.16
N SER A 82 -1.38 8.01 7.42
CA SER A 82 -0.08 8.06 8.11
C SER A 82 0.12 6.80 8.95
N TRP A 83 1.38 6.45 9.19
CA TRP A 83 1.75 5.29 9.97
C TRP A 83 2.52 5.73 11.22
N GLN A 84 2.21 5.11 12.35
CA GLN A 84 2.94 5.35 13.59
C GLN A 84 3.47 4.03 14.15
N GLY A 85 4.70 4.09 14.67
CA GLY A 85 5.36 2.97 15.30
C GLY A 85 6.75 3.38 15.77
N GLN A 86 7.58 2.39 16.10
CA GLN A 86 8.91 2.62 16.64
C GLN A 86 9.99 2.35 15.60
N TYR A 87 11.09 3.09 15.73
CA TYR A 87 12.32 2.83 14.99
C TYR A 87 13.40 2.38 15.97
N CYS A 88 14.24 1.41 15.56
CA CYS A 88 15.42 1.04 16.32
C CYS A 88 16.58 2.03 16.09
N ARG A 89 17.69 1.88 16.82
CA ARG A 89 18.90 2.71 16.68
C ARG A 89 19.45 2.76 15.24
N LYS A 90 19.22 1.69 14.45
CA LYS A 90 19.61 1.61 13.04
C LYS A 90 18.57 2.20 12.09
N LYS A 91 17.62 3.01 12.60
CA LYS A 91 16.56 3.65 11.81
C LYS A 91 15.68 2.65 11.03
N LYS A 92 15.51 1.43 11.54
CA LYS A 92 14.61 0.42 10.97
C LYS A 92 13.31 0.37 11.76
N LYS A 93 12.17 0.20 11.06
CA LYS A 93 10.87 -0.03 11.68
C LYS A 93 10.94 -1.27 12.59
N VAL A 94 10.43 -1.17 13.81
CA VAL A 94 10.33 -2.27 14.79
C VAL A 94 9.04 -2.15 15.59
N GLY A 95 8.62 -3.25 16.21
CA GLY A 95 7.49 -3.25 17.13
C GLY A 95 6.14 -3.20 16.41
N LYS A 96 5.10 -2.83 17.15
CA LYS A 96 3.75 -2.63 16.60
C LYS A 96 3.68 -1.33 15.80
N TRP A 97 3.05 -1.39 14.64
CA TRP A 97 2.77 -0.28 13.76
C TRP A 97 1.28 -0.19 13.51
N VAL A 98 0.74 1.01 13.55
CA VAL A 98 -0.68 1.31 13.41
C VAL A 98 -0.90 2.36 12.32
N ALA A 99 -1.97 2.20 11.56
CA ALA A 99 -2.37 3.20 10.56
C ALA A 99 -3.30 4.24 11.19
N TYR A 100 -3.13 5.49 10.77
CA TYR A 100 -4.03 6.58 11.01
C TYR A 100 -4.58 7.07 9.67
N TRP A 101 -5.88 7.37 9.66
CA TRP A 101 -6.57 7.96 8.54
C TRP A 101 -7.21 9.27 8.97
N ASP A 102 -6.76 10.38 8.39
CA ASP A 102 -7.17 11.73 8.79
C ASP A 102 -7.08 11.94 10.30
N LYS A 103 -5.90 11.62 10.86
CA LYS A 103 -5.58 11.71 12.30
C LYS A 103 -6.41 10.81 13.22
N LYS A 104 -7.28 9.95 12.69
CA LYS A 104 -8.02 8.94 13.46
C LYS A 104 -7.32 7.59 13.33
N ILE A 105 -7.20 6.86 14.43
CA ILE A 105 -6.65 5.50 14.39
C ILE A 105 -7.58 4.59 13.58
N LEU A 106 -7.01 3.82 12.65
CA LEU A 106 -7.75 2.76 11.98
C LEU A 106 -7.65 1.48 12.82
N GLU A 107 -8.78 1.06 13.39
CA GLU A 107 -8.81 -0.07 14.32
C GLU A 107 -8.30 -1.36 13.69
N ASN A 108 -7.39 -2.01 14.41
CA ASN A 108 -6.73 -3.24 14.01
C ASN A 108 -5.95 -3.18 12.69
N VAL A 109 -5.73 -1.98 12.11
CA VAL A 109 -4.95 -1.81 10.87
C VAL A 109 -3.47 -1.62 11.20
N GLY A 110 -2.63 -2.40 10.53
CA GLY A 110 -1.20 -2.51 10.77
C GLY A 110 -0.79 -3.90 11.26
N GLY A 111 0.34 -3.95 11.98
CA GLY A 111 0.94 -5.22 12.39
C GLY A 111 2.30 -5.02 13.06
N TYR A 112 3.16 -6.04 12.99
CA TYR A 112 4.45 -6.04 13.68
C TYR A 112 5.63 -5.99 12.70
N TYR A 113 6.60 -5.12 12.97
CA TYR A 113 7.88 -5.08 12.28
C TYR A 113 9.00 -5.71 13.12
N LYS A 114 9.84 -6.51 12.46
CA LYS A 114 11.11 -7.02 13.01
C LYS A 114 12.23 -6.67 12.03
N ASP A 115 13.23 -5.93 12.51
CA ASP A 115 14.40 -5.52 11.73
C ASP A 115 14.07 -4.82 10.39
N GLY A 116 13.03 -3.98 10.39
CA GLY A 116 12.56 -3.25 9.21
C GLY A 116 11.66 -4.05 8.27
N GLN A 117 11.34 -5.29 8.60
CA GLN A 117 10.49 -6.15 7.77
C GLN A 117 9.18 -6.47 8.49
N LYS A 118 8.06 -6.47 7.74
CA LYS A 118 6.76 -6.92 8.25
C LYS A 118 6.85 -8.40 8.66
N GLN A 119 6.27 -8.74 9.80
CA GLN A 119 6.20 -10.10 10.36
C GLN A 119 4.82 -10.36 10.97
N GLY A 120 4.41 -11.63 10.96
CA GLY A 120 3.20 -12.09 11.64
C GLY A 120 1.92 -11.62 10.94
N LEU A 121 0.83 -11.51 11.69
CA LEU A 121 -0.46 -11.07 11.16
C LEU A 121 -0.47 -9.57 10.89
N TRP A 122 -1.06 -9.19 9.76
CA TRP A 122 -1.25 -7.82 9.33
C TRP A 122 -2.66 -7.60 8.80
N LYS A 123 -3.20 -6.40 9.02
CA LYS A 123 -4.34 -5.84 8.29
C LYS A 123 -3.83 -4.65 7.48
N ASP A 124 -3.73 -4.82 6.18
CA ASP A 124 -3.26 -3.82 5.22
C ASP A 124 -4.42 -3.10 4.55
N LEU A 125 -4.22 -1.83 4.20
CA LEU A 125 -5.15 -1.10 3.34
C LEU A 125 -4.96 -1.56 1.90
N GLN A 126 -6.05 -1.76 1.16
CA GLN A 126 -5.98 -2.01 -0.28
C GLN A 126 -5.46 -0.76 -1.02
N LEU A 127 -4.89 -0.98 -2.21
CA LEU A 127 -4.30 0.04 -3.10
C LEU A 127 -5.14 1.34 -3.22
N ASN A 128 -6.45 1.17 -3.33
CA ASN A 128 -7.46 2.20 -3.59
C ASN A 128 -8.32 2.49 -2.36
N TYR A 129 -7.85 2.17 -1.16
CA TYR A 129 -8.54 2.54 0.07
C TYR A 129 -8.80 4.05 0.10
N CYS A 130 -10.06 4.41 0.34
CA CYS A 130 -10.54 5.79 0.48
C CYS A 130 -11.78 5.81 1.41
N ASP A 131 -12.32 7.00 1.72
CA ASP A 131 -13.48 7.11 2.61
C ASP A 131 -14.72 6.36 2.09
N LYS A 132 -14.84 6.24 0.76
CA LYS A 132 -15.95 5.58 0.07
C LYS A 132 -15.75 4.08 -0.07
N VAL A 133 -14.50 3.62 -0.10
CA VAL A 133 -14.15 2.21 -0.30
C VAL A 133 -13.11 1.81 0.72
N LYS A 134 -13.62 1.22 1.81
CA LYS A 134 -12.83 0.73 2.94
C LYS A 134 -12.56 -0.76 2.77
N VAL A 135 -11.62 -1.07 1.89
CA VAL A 135 -11.18 -2.46 1.66
C VAL A 135 -9.83 -2.69 2.33
N PHE A 136 -9.75 -3.74 3.12
CA PHE A 136 -8.55 -4.21 3.78
C PHE A 136 -8.18 -5.61 3.30
N GLU A 137 -6.91 -5.96 3.41
CA GLU A 137 -6.41 -7.32 3.26
C GLU A 137 -5.82 -7.79 4.59
N THR A 138 -6.20 -8.97 5.08
CA THR A 138 -5.64 -9.54 6.31
C THR A 138 -4.94 -10.85 6.06
N GLY A 139 -3.73 -11.02 6.57
CA GLY A 139 -2.98 -12.28 6.46
C GLY A 139 -1.60 -12.21 7.07
N GLY A 140 -0.78 -13.22 6.77
CA GLY A 140 0.54 -13.40 7.35
C GLY A 140 1.67 -12.78 6.51
N TYR A 141 2.58 -12.09 7.17
CA TYR A 141 3.88 -11.69 6.62
C TYR A 141 5.01 -12.53 7.21
N HIS A 142 5.97 -12.86 6.37
CA HIS A 142 7.23 -13.49 6.75
C HIS A 142 8.38 -12.86 5.98
N TYR A 143 9.33 -12.26 6.69
CA TYR A 143 10.45 -11.51 6.11
C TYR A 143 10.03 -10.44 5.08
N GLY A 144 9.00 -9.67 5.42
CA GLY A 144 8.48 -8.60 4.56
C GLY A 144 7.66 -9.06 3.36
N GLN A 145 7.51 -10.37 3.17
CA GLN A 145 6.71 -10.95 2.08
C GLN A 145 5.39 -11.48 2.63
N LYS A 146 4.29 -11.24 1.90
CA LYS A 146 3.01 -11.88 2.20
C LYS A 146 3.12 -13.39 1.99
N ARG A 147 2.57 -14.19 2.91
CA ARG A 147 2.58 -15.65 2.89
C ARG A 147 1.25 -16.21 3.41
N GLY A 148 0.95 -17.44 3.01
CA GLY A 148 -0.23 -18.17 3.49
C GLY A 148 -1.53 -17.61 2.94
N PHE A 149 -2.60 -17.81 3.70
CA PHE A 149 -3.95 -17.35 3.38
C PHE A 149 -4.14 -15.89 3.77
N TRP A 150 -4.88 -15.19 2.92
CA TRP A 150 -5.28 -13.82 3.06
C TRP A 150 -6.77 -13.69 2.78
N ASN A 151 -7.41 -12.76 3.47
CA ASN A 151 -8.84 -12.45 3.32
C ASN A 151 -8.99 -10.99 2.94
N TYR A 152 -10.04 -10.66 2.19
CA TYR A 152 -10.49 -9.28 2.04
C TYR A 152 -11.58 -8.97 3.07
N ILE A 153 -11.52 -7.75 3.59
CA ILE A 153 -12.53 -7.19 4.47
C ILE A 153 -13.04 -5.91 3.81
N TRP A 154 -14.35 -5.78 3.63
CA TRP A 154 -14.96 -4.59 3.07
C TRP A 154 -15.96 -4.02 4.06
N CYS A 155 -15.84 -2.73 4.38
CA CYS A 155 -16.71 -2.05 5.34
C CYS A 155 -16.81 -2.80 6.69
N ASP A 156 -15.69 -3.38 7.14
CA ASP A 156 -15.55 -4.19 8.35
C ASP A 156 -16.30 -5.54 8.33
N GLU A 157 -16.91 -5.91 7.21
CA GLU A 157 -17.47 -7.24 6.95
C GLU A 157 -16.45 -8.10 6.21
N LYS A 158 -16.31 -9.36 6.65
CA LYS A 158 -15.49 -10.34 5.94
C LYS A 158 -16.19 -10.66 4.62
N ILE A 159 -15.52 -10.45 3.49
CA ILE A 159 -15.99 -11.00 2.23
C ILE A 159 -15.51 -12.45 2.18
N ASP A 160 -16.38 -13.38 1.78
CA ASP A 160 -16.03 -14.78 1.51
C ASP A 160 -15.20 -14.89 0.22
N CYS A 161 -14.00 -14.32 0.27
CA CYS A 161 -12.96 -14.49 -0.72
C CYS A 161 -11.63 -14.66 0.01
N GLU A 162 -10.96 -15.75 -0.33
CA GLU A 162 -9.66 -16.07 0.23
C GLU A 162 -8.66 -16.08 -0.92
N PHE A 163 -7.48 -15.56 -0.68
CA PHE A 163 -6.38 -15.71 -1.61
C PHE A 163 -5.16 -16.23 -0.89
N TYR A 164 -4.31 -16.95 -1.61
CA TYR A 164 -3.03 -17.39 -1.09
C TYR A 164 -1.90 -16.86 -1.96
N ILE A 165 -0.75 -16.65 -1.33
CA ILE A 165 0.45 -16.18 -2.02
C ILE A 165 1.48 -17.29 -2.01
N LYS A 166 1.83 -17.75 -3.21
CA LYS A 166 2.86 -18.78 -3.44
C LYS A 166 3.89 -18.24 -4.42
N GLU A 167 5.16 -18.23 -4.00
CA GLU A 167 6.30 -17.76 -4.83
C GLU A 167 6.09 -16.33 -5.37
N GLY A 168 5.50 -15.45 -4.54
CA GLY A 168 5.20 -14.06 -4.93
C GLY A 168 3.96 -13.90 -5.82
N LYS A 169 3.36 -15.00 -6.30
CA LYS A 169 2.13 -14.96 -7.11
C LYS A 169 0.91 -15.07 -6.22
N LYS A 170 -0.10 -14.23 -6.50
CA LYS A 170 -1.40 -14.20 -5.83
C LYS A 170 -2.38 -15.13 -6.54
N TYR A 171 -3.03 -16.00 -5.78
CA TYR A 171 -4.04 -16.95 -6.27
C TYR A 171 -5.33 -16.72 -5.51
N VAL A 172 -6.42 -16.40 -6.20
CA VAL A 172 -7.70 -16.03 -5.57
C VAL A 172 -8.69 -17.19 -5.71
N ASN A 173 -9.32 -17.55 -4.60
CA ASN A 173 -10.48 -18.44 -4.55
C ASN A 173 -11.72 -17.59 -4.27
N TRP A 174 -12.69 -17.66 -5.17
CA TRP A 174 -13.99 -17.02 -4.98
C TRP A 174 -14.99 -18.05 -4.46
N TYR A 175 -15.78 -17.64 -3.48
CA TYR A 175 -16.93 -18.40 -2.98
C TYR A 175 -18.17 -17.55 -3.27
N GLU A 176 -19.13 -18.07 -4.03
CA GLU A 176 -20.46 -17.45 -4.16
C GLU A 176 -21.36 -18.02 -3.06
N SER A 177 -22.04 -17.17 -2.28
CA SER A 177 -22.90 -17.63 -1.19
C SER A 177 -24.21 -18.20 -1.74
N ASP A 178 -24.38 -19.51 -1.62
CA ASP A 178 -25.58 -20.38 -1.54
C ASP A 178 -26.94 -20.04 -2.23
N GLU A 179 -27.06 -19.03 -3.09
CA GLU A 179 -28.15 -18.97 -4.08
C GLU A 179 -27.83 -19.78 -5.37
N GLY A 180 -26.76 -20.58 -5.33
CA GLY A 180 -26.52 -21.72 -6.22
C GLY A 180 -25.57 -21.46 -7.40
N LEU A 181 -24.26 -21.49 -7.15
CA LEU A 181 -23.26 -21.51 -8.24
C LEU A 181 -21.88 -22.03 -7.85
N GLN A 182 -21.11 -22.29 -8.92
CA GLN A 182 -19.89 -23.07 -9.02
C GLN A 182 -18.62 -22.31 -8.60
N ILE A 183 -17.65 -23.03 -8.03
CA ILE A 183 -16.30 -22.52 -7.75
C ILE A 183 -15.57 -22.27 -9.08
N GLN A 184 -15.35 -21.01 -9.43
CA GLN A 184 -14.38 -20.64 -10.47
C GLN A 184 -13.04 -20.27 -9.83
N LYS A 185 -12.03 -21.12 -10.05
CA LYS A 185 -10.65 -20.81 -9.70
C LYS A 185 -10.05 -19.92 -10.79
N GLN A 186 -9.83 -18.64 -10.49
CA GLN A 186 -9.18 -17.73 -11.42
C GLN A 186 -7.75 -17.40 -10.97
N ILE A 187 -6.78 -17.60 -11.87
CA ILE A 187 -5.41 -17.12 -11.69
C ILE A 187 -5.41 -15.67 -12.14
N ILE A 188 -5.19 -14.74 -11.21
CA ILE A 188 -5.03 -13.32 -11.54
C ILE A 188 -3.54 -13.00 -11.46
N TYR A 189 -2.93 -12.67 -12.59
CA TYR A 189 -1.57 -12.16 -12.62
C TYR A 189 -1.54 -10.71 -12.14
N GLU A 190 -0.50 -10.33 -11.41
CA GLU A 190 -0.35 -8.98 -10.82
C GLU A 190 -0.40 -7.88 -11.90
N ASP A 191 0.06 -8.20 -13.13
CA ASP A 191 0.00 -7.31 -14.29
C ASP A 191 -1.40 -7.20 -14.93
N ASP A 192 -2.26 -8.21 -14.76
CA ASP A 192 -3.64 -8.23 -15.27
C ASP A 192 -4.61 -7.47 -14.36
N TYR A 193 -4.24 -7.24 -13.10
CA TYR A 193 -5.06 -6.46 -12.16
C TYR A 193 -5.26 -5.02 -12.66
N ASN A 194 -4.24 -4.44 -13.30
CA ASN A 194 -4.28 -3.09 -13.87
C ASN A 194 -4.84 -3.03 -15.29
N LYS A 195 -4.84 -4.15 -16.05
CA LYS A 195 -5.28 -4.19 -17.46
C LYS A 195 -6.70 -4.70 -17.66
N ASN A 196 -7.14 -5.66 -16.85
CA ASN A 196 -8.40 -6.39 -17.09
C ASN A 196 -9.54 -6.01 -16.14
N GLY A 197 -9.28 -5.19 -15.12
CA GLY A 197 -10.35 -4.63 -14.27
C GLY A 197 -11.23 -5.68 -13.57
N ILE A 198 -10.62 -6.77 -13.08
CA ILE A 198 -11.34 -7.86 -12.39
C ILE A 198 -11.06 -7.83 -10.88
N TYR A 199 -11.66 -6.81 -10.27
CA TYR A 199 -12.57 -6.78 -9.13
C TYR A 199 -12.49 -5.31 -8.76
N ASP A 200 -13.18 -4.52 -9.58
CA ASP A 200 -13.46 -3.15 -9.25
C ASP A 200 -14.70 -3.21 -8.34
N PRO A 201 -14.57 -3.15 -7.00
CA PRO A 201 -15.74 -3.09 -6.14
C PRO A 201 -16.67 -1.94 -6.57
N PHE A 202 -16.15 -0.90 -7.24
CA PHE A 202 -16.95 0.19 -7.78
C PHE A 202 -17.77 -0.18 -9.03
N LYS A 203 -17.42 -1.21 -9.81
CA LYS A 203 -18.25 -1.66 -10.95
C LYS A 203 -19.51 -2.37 -10.52
N GLN A 204 -19.49 -3.07 -9.39
CA GLN A 204 -20.68 -3.73 -8.82
C GLN A 204 -21.47 -2.81 -7.88
N MET A 205 -20.88 -1.69 -7.44
CA MET A 205 -21.52 -0.68 -6.57
C MET A 205 -22.16 0.49 -7.34
N GLN A 206 -22.45 0.34 -8.63
CA GLN A 206 -23.41 1.23 -9.29
C GLN A 206 -24.81 0.94 -8.74
N ILE A 207 -25.12 1.59 -7.61
CA ILE A 207 -26.49 1.76 -7.08
C ILE A 207 -27.15 2.91 -7.85
#